data_AF-A0A9X9F4W5-F1
#
_entry.id   AF-A0A9X9F4W5-F1
#
_cell.length_a   1.000
_cell.length_b   1.000
_cell.length_c   1.000
_cell.angle_alpha   90.00
_cell.angle_beta   90.00
_cell.angle_gamma   90.00
#
_symmetry.space_group_name_H-M   'P 1'
#
loop_
_entity.id
_entity.type
_entity.pdbx_description
1 polymer ?
#
loop_
_entity_poly.entity_id
_entity_poly.type
_entity_poly.pdbx_seq_one_letter_code
_entity_poly.pdbx_strand_id
1 'polypeptide(L)'
;INGIGVLGWGVGGIEAEAGMLGQPSYFPVPEVIGVKLTGTLPSGTTATDVALKVTQVLRQKGVVGKFVEFFGNGLKSMPLADRATISNMAPEYGATCGFFPIDDISLEYLRLTGRDEEQIRVVEEYCKANGLFYTADSKDPIYTDLVEIDLNTIESNLSGPKRPQDLIPLSDMKDAFHKAVVAPVGTQGLGFNEQEFDKEVKVTLEDKEVTMKTGAIAIAAITSCTNTSNPYVLIGAGLVAKKAIEKGLVVPEYVKTSLAPGSKVVTEYLDKSGLTTYLDQLGFQTVGYGCTTCIGNSGPLAPELEEAIAANDLLVTS
;
A
#
# COMPACT_ATOMS: atom_id res chain seq x y z
N ILE A 1 -10.51 2.06 7.23
CA ILE A 1 -11.51 2.38 8.29
C ILE A 1 -11.30 1.51 9.53
N ASN A 2 -11.10 0.20 9.36
CA ASN A 2 -10.77 -0.69 10.48
C ASN A 2 -9.50 -0.31 11.25
N GLY A 3 -8.52 0.33 10.59
CA GLY A 3 -7.32 0.89 11.25
C GLY A 3 -7.59 1.98 12.30
N ILE A 4 -8.80 2.55 12.35
CA ILE A 4 -9.22 3.56 13.34
C ILE A 4 -10.22 3.02 14.37
N GLY A 5 -10.40 1.70 14.44
CA GLY A 5 -11.34 1.07 15.36
C GLY A 5 -12.81 1.08 14.94
N VAL A 6 -13.08 1.37 13.66
CA VAL A 6 -14.42 1.29 13.08
C VAL A 6 -14.51 0.04 12.22
N LEU A 7 -15.29 -0.94 12.68
CA LEU A 7 -15.50 -2.20 11.97
C LEU A 7 -16.34 -1.97 10.70
N GLY A 8 -15.76 -2.28 9.54
CA GLY A 8 -16.45 -2.18 8.25
C GLY A 8 -15.69 -2.89 7.14
N TRP A 9 -16.40 -3.38 6.13
CA TRP A 9 -15.82 -4.14 5.02
C TRP A 9 -16.55 -3.87 3.71
N GLY A 10 -16.00 -4.36 2.61
CA GLY A 10 -16.60 -4.26 1.29
C GLY A 10 -17.76 -5.25 1.12
N VAL A 11 -18.89 -4.77 0.61
CA VAL A 11 -20.05 -5.58 0.26
C VAL A 11 -20.48 -5.28 -1.18
N GLY A 12 -21.29 -6.16 -1.78
CA GLY A 12 -21.89 -5.90 -3.09
C GLY A 12 -22.93 -4.79 -3.03
N GLY A 13 -23.23 -4.15 -4.17
CA GLY A 13 -24.17 -3.02 -4.24
C GLY A 13 -25.57 -3.35 -3.69
N ILE A 14 -26.09 -4.56 -3.98
CA ILE A 14 -27.39 -5.01 -3.50
C ILE A 14 -27.42 -5.12 -1.96
N GLU A 15 -26.35 -5.61 -1.35
CA GLU A 15 -26.28 -5.72 0.11
C GLU A 15 -26.17 -4.33 0.76
N ALA A 16 -25.41 -3.41 0.14
CA ALA A 16 -25.35 -2.02 0.58
C ALA A 16 -26.73 -1.33 0.50
N GLU A 17 -27.45 -1.50 -0.61
CA GLU A 17 -28.81 -0.96 -0.78
C GLU A 17 -29.79 -1.54 0.26
N ALA A 18 -29.72 -2.85 0.51
CA ALA A 18 -30.52 -3.49 1.55
C ALA A 18 -30.23 -2.90 2.93
N GLY A 19 -28.95 -2.70 3.27
CA GLY A 19 -28.52 -2.05 4.51
C GLY A 19 -29.04 -0.62 4.65
N MET A 20 -29.04 0.15 3.54
CA MET A 20 -29.61 1.51 3.51
C MET A 20 -31.12 1.51 3.74
N LEU A 21 -31.82 0.44 3.37
CA LEU A 21 -33.25 0.24 3.64
C LEU A 21 -33.53 -0.37 5.02
N GLY A 22 -32.52 -0.47 5.89
CA GLY A 22 -32.63 -0.97 7.26
C GLY A 22 -32.65 -2.50 7.36
N GLN A 23 -32.30 -3.22 6.28
CA GLN A 23 -32.12 -4.67 6.38
C GLN A 23 -30.81 -4.97 7.11
N PRO A 24 -30.83 -5.83 8.14
CA PRO A 24 -29.60 -6.30 8.77
C PRO A 24 -28.80 -7.20 7.81
N SER A 25 -27.47 -7.13 7.90
CA SER A 25 -26.59 -8.11 7.24
C SER A 25 -26.53 -9.38 8.10
N TYR A 26 -26.69 -10.54 7.47
CA TYR A 26 -26.62 -11.84 8.13
C TYR A 26 -25.40 -12.59 7.63
N PHE A 27 -24.51 -12.96 8.54
CA PHE A 27 -23.35 -13.79 8.25
C PHE A 27 -23.08 -14.75 9.41
N PRO A 28 -22.49 -15.93 9.15
CA PRO A 28 -22.05 -16.83 10.21
C PRO A 28 -21.10 -16.10 11.17
N VAL A 29 -21.17 -16.42 12.46
CA VAL A 29 -20.22 -15.86 13.45
C VAL A 29 -18.80 -16.16 12.96
N PRO A 30 -17.99 -15.13 12.65
CA PRO A 30 -16.71 -15.32 12.02
C PRO A 30 -15.71 -15.88 13.03
N GLU A 31 -14.81 -16.73 12.55
CA GLU A 31 -13.56 -17.00 13.25
C GLU A 31 -12.71 -15.72 13.29
N VAL A 32 -11.98 -15.51 14.39
CA VAL A 32 -11.13 -14.32 14.56
C VAL A 32 -9.68 -14.78 14.72
N ILE A 33 -8.83 -14.37 13.79
CA ILE A 33 -7.39 -14.62 13.81
C ILE A 33 -6.70 -13.44 14.46
N GLY A 34 -6.07 -13.67 15.61
CA GLY A 34 -5.28 -12.65 16.30
C GLY A 34 -3.91 -12.52 15.67
N VAL A 35 -3.56 -11.33 15.21
CA VAL A 35 -2.22 -10.99 14.70
C VAL A 35 -1.48 -10.18 15.75
N LYS A 36 -0.54 -10.83 16.44
CA LYS A 36 0.30 -10.22 17.45
C LYS A 36 1.49 -9.52 16.79
N LEU A 37 1.52 -8.20 16.84
CA LEU A 37 2.65 -7.40 16.38
C LEU A 37 3.61 -7.17 17.55
N THR A 38 4.86 -7.60 17.39
CA THR A 38 5.93 -7.45 18.38
C THR A 38 7.09 -6.65 17.81
N GLY A 39 7.98 -6.13 18.67
CA GLY A 39 9.12 -5.33 18.22
C GLY A 39 8.75 -3.94 17.71
N THR A 40 9.68 -3.34 16.97
CA THR A 40 9.54 -2.00 16.39
C THR A 40 10.08 -1.99 14.97
N LEU A 41 9.51 -1.16 14.10
CA LEU A 41 9.94 -1.07 12.71
C LEU A 41 11.38 -0.52 12.58
N PRO A 42 12.29 -1.21 11.88
CA PRO A 42 13.62 -0.72 11.60
C PRO A 42 13.61 0.57 10.77
N SER A 43 14.65 1.39 10.92
CA SER A 43 14.83 2.58 10.10
C SER A 43 14.93 2.21 8.61
N GLY A 44 14.26 2.97 7.75
CA GLY A 44 14.19 2.71 6.31
C GLY A 44 13.03 1.81 5.88
N THR A 45 12.29 1.23 6.82
CA THR A 45 11.03 0.53 6.53
C THR A 45 9.84 1.47 6.58
N THR A 46 8.75 1.06 5.94
CA THR A 46 7.53 1.83 5.76
C THR A 46 6.30 0.99 6.12
N ALA A 47 5.15 1.65 6.28
CA ALA A 47 3.87 0.98 6.45
C ALA A 47 3.55 -0.02 5.32
N THR A 48 3.99 0.29 4.10
CA THR A 48 3.83 -0.57 2.93
C THR A 48 4.54 -1.90 3.15
N ASP A 49 5.79 -1.88 3.63
CA ASP A 49 6.57 -3.10 3.91
C ASP A 49 5.86 -4.02 4.91
N VAL A 50 5.26 -3.42 5.95
CA VAL A 50 4.45 -4.17 6.94
C VAL A 50 3.21 -4.76 6.29
N ALA A 51 2.48 -3.98 5.51
CA ALA A 51 1.25 -4.43 4.89
C ALA A 51 1.51 -5.57 3.88
N LEU A 52 2.62 -5.51 3.12
CA LEU A 52 3.03 -6.60 2.24
C LEU A 52 3.43 -7.86 3.04
N LYS A 53 4.19 -7.70 4.14
CA LYS A 53 4.57 -8.84 4.99
C LYS A 53 3.36 -9.50 5.64
N VAL A 54 2.44 -8.71 6.18
CA VAL A 54 1.15 -9.18 6.73
C VAL A 54 0.37 -9.92 5.63
N THR A 55 0.32 -9.37 4.42
CA THR A 55 -0.37 -10.00 3.30
C THR A 55 0.19 -11.38 2.96
N GLN A 56 1.52 -11.49 2.89
CA GLN A 56 2.21 -12.77 2.67
C GLN A 56 1.85 -13.80 3.75
N VAL A 57 2.01 -13.43 5.01
CA VAL A 57 1.81 -14.35 6.16
C VAL A 57 0.36 -14.80 6.25
N LEU A 58 -0.59 -13.87 6.12
CA LEU A 58 -2.02 -14.18 6.24
C LEU A 58 -2.56 -14.97 5.04
N ARG A 59 -2.01 -14.77 3.84
CA ARG A 59 -2.31 -15.66 2.71
C ARG A 59 -1.82 -17.08 2.92
N GLN A 60 -0.63 -17.26 3.49
CA GLN A 60 -0.12 -18.59 3.85
C GLN A 60 -0.96 -19.24 4.96
N LYS A 61 -1.43 -18.45 5.94
CA LYS A 61 -2.30 -18.92 7.02
C LYS A 61 -3.68 -19.36 6.53
N GLY A 62 -4.21 -18.71 5.49
CA GLY A 62 -5.53 -19.02 4.92
C GLY A 62 -6.68 -18.43 5.74
N VAL A 63 -6.82 -17.10 5.71
CA VAL A 63 -7.82 -16.36 6.49
C VAL A 63 -9.09 -15.98 5.72
N VAL A 64 -9.40 -16.70 4.63
CA VAL A 64 -10.56 -16.38 3.78
C VAL A 64 -11.86 -16.46 4.55
N GLY A 65 -12.64 -15.37 4.55
CA GLY A 65 -13.92 -15.27 5.25
C GLY A 65 -13.82 -15.13 6.77
N LYS A 66 -12.60 -15.02 7.31
CA LYS A 66 -12.34 -14.81 8.74
C LYS A 66 -12.14 -13.33 9.03
N PHE A 67 -12.28 -12.97 10.31
CA PHE A 67 -11.85 -11.66 10.80
C PHE A 67 -10.38 -11.76 11.20
N VAL A 68 -9.65 -10.67 10.98
CA VAL A 68 -8.29 -10.50 11.49
C VAL A 68 -8.32 -9.34 12.47
N GLU A 69 -7.77 -9.55 13.66
CA GLU A 69 -7.65 -8.50 14.67
C GLU A 69 -6.18 -8.34 15.06
N PHE A 70 -5.67 -7.11 14.99
CA PHE A 70 -4.29 -6.78 15.32
C PHE A 70 -4.18 -6.36 16.77
N PHE A 71 -3.18 -6.89 17.48
CA PHE A 71 -2.91 -6.59 18.88
C PHE A 71 -1.42 -6.72 19.21
N GLY A 72 -1.04 -6.36 20.43
CA GLY A 72 0.33 -6.53 20.95
C GLY A 72 1.14 -5.23 21.00
N ASN A 73 2.32 -5.31 21.61
CA ASN A 73 3.14 -4.14 21.93
C ASN A 73 3.56 -3.31 20.72
N GLY A 74 3.61 -3.91 19.52
CA GLY A 74 3.90 -3.20 18.27
C GLY A 74 2.87 -2.12 17.93
N LEU A 75 1.65 -2.17 18.46
CA LEU A 75 0.62 -1.14 18.23
C LEU A 75 0.91 0.18 18.94
N LYS A 76 1.63 0.13 20.09
CA LYS A 76 1.81 1.28 21.00
C LYS A 76 2.42 2.50 20.31
N SER A 77 3.34 2.26 19.37
CA SER A 77 4.04 3.32 18.63
C SER A 77 3.65 3.36 17.16
N MET A 78 2.70 2.51 16.71
CA MET A 78 2.32 2.43 15.31
C MET A 78 1.36 3.59 14.97
N PRO A 79 1.77 4.53 14.10
CA PRO A 79 0.90 5.61 13.64
C PRO A 79 -0.39 5.09 13.03
N LEU A 80 -1.47 5.85 13.18
CA LEU A 80 -2.76 5.45 12.66
C LEU A 80 -2.79 5.27 11.13
N ALA A 81 -2.00 6.05 10.41
CA ALA A 81 -1.87 5.89 8.97
C ALA A 81 -1.30 4.50 8.59
N ASP A 82 -0.38 3.96 9.38
CA ASP A 82 0.21 2.64 9.15
C ASP A 82 -0.84 1.54 9.41
N ARG A 83 -1.63 1.68 10.48
CA ARG A 83 -2.78 0.81 10.76
C ARG A 83 -3.78 0.83 9.62
N ALA A 84 -4.05 2.02 9.06
CA ALA A 84 -4.93 2.18 7.91
C ALA A 84 -4.38 1.46 6.67
N THR A 85 -3.08 1.59 6.37
CA THR A 85 -2.40 0.87 5.28
C THR A 85 -2.53 -0.65 5.44
N ILE A 86 -2.23 -1.20 6.62
CA ILE A 86 -2.34 -2.65 6.89
C ILE A 86 -3.79 -3.15 6.80
N SER A 87 -4.73 -2.40 7.38
CA SER A 87 -6.15 -2.75 7.38
C SER A 87 -6.79 -2.66 5.99
N ASN A 88 -6.28 -1.76 5.14
CA ASN A 88 -6.78 -1.59 3.77
C ASN A 88 -6.50 -2.83 2.91
N MET A 89 -5.40 -3.53 3.17
CA MET A 89 -5.00 -4.72 2.42
C MET A 89 -5.79 -6.00 2.80
N ALA A 90 -6.88 -5.89 3.57
CA ALA A 90 -7.68 -7.04 3.99
C ALA A 90 -8.18 -7.94 2.85
N PRO A 91 -8.71 -7.37 1.75
CA PRO A 91 -9.07 -8.18 0.58
C PRO A 91 -7.87 -8.92 -0.02
N GLU A 92 -6.68 -8.31 -0.01
CA GLU A 92 -5.45 -8.87 -0.57
C GLU A 92 -4.95 -10.08 0.22
N TYR A 93 -5.19 -10.18 1.53
CA TYR A 93 -4.97 -11.40 2.32
C TYR A 93 -6.20 -12.28 2.52
N GLY A 94 -7.37 -11.83 2.06
CA GLY A 94 -8.61 -12.61 1.99
C GLY A 94 -9.49 -12.53 3.24
N ALA A 95 -9.09 -11.77 4.26
CA ALA A 95 -9.93 -11.57 5.42
C ALA A 95 -11.14 -10.70 5.07
N THR A 96 -12.24 -10.87 5.80
CA THR A 96 -13.40 -9.97 5.69
C THR A 96 -13.03 -8.57 6.17
N CYS A 97 -12.21 -8.46 7.22
CA CYS A 97 -11.66 -7.21 7.72
C CYS A 97 -10.30 -7.42 8.41
N GLY A 98 -9.54 -6.35 8.53
CA GLY A 98 -8.34 -6.25 9.37
C GLY A 98 -8.51 -5.17 10.44
N PHE A 99 -8.93 -5.56 11.63
CA PHE A 99 -9.36 -4.67 12.71
C PHE A 99 -8.23 -4.25 13.64
N PHE A 100 -8.10 -2.95 13.87
CA PHE A 100 -7.28 -2.39 14.95
C PHE A 100 -8.20 -1.75 15.97
N PRO A 101 -8.08 -2.07 17.26
CA PRO A 101 -8.97 -1.52 18.27
C PRO A 101 -8.74 -0.02 18.51
N ILE A 102 -9.72 0.64 19.14
CA ILE A 102 -9.63 2.05 19.54
C ILE A 102 -8.65 2.17 20.71
N ASP A 103 -7.68 3.07 20.62
CA ASP A 103 -6.72 3.38 21.67
C ASP A 103 -6.37 4.89 21.64
N ASP A 104 -5.36 5.29 22.40
CA ASP A 104 -4.90 6.69 22.47
C ASP A 104 -4.46 7.24 21.11
N ILE A 105 -3.87 6.41 20.23
CA ILE A 105 -3.46 6.82 18.88
C ILE A 105 -4.69 7.10 18.00
N SER A 106 -5.76 6.33 18.17
CA SER A 106 -7.04 6.60 17.51
C SER A 106 -7.63 7.95 17.93
N LEU A 107 -7.60 8.27 19.22
CA LEU A 107 -8.07 9.57 19.73
C LEU A 107 -7.21 10.73 19.23
N GLU A 108 -5.89 10.56 19.21
CA GLU A 108 -4.98 11.59 18.71
C GLU A 108 -5.18 11.86 17.22
N TYR A 109 -5.50 10.84 16.43
CA TYR A 109 -5.86 11.03 15.03
C TYR A 109 -7.18 11.80 14.86
N LEU A 110 -8.19 11.56 15.70
CA LEU A 110 -9.43 12.35 15.68
C LEU A 110 -9.13 13.82 15.96
N ARG A 111 -8.26 14.10 16.93
CA ARG A 111 -7.78 15.45 17.25
C ARG A 111 -7.03 16.08 16.07
N LEU A 112 -6.07 15.35 15.49
CA LEU A 112 -5.30 15.77 14.32
C LEU A 112 -6.17 16.11 13.12
N THR A 113 -7.27 15.38 12.92
CA THR A 113 -8.23 15.60 11.83
C THR A 113 -9.33 16.60 12.16
N GLY A 114 -9.18 17.34 13.26
CA GLY A 114 -10.03 18.48 13.62
C GLY A 114 -11.38 18.11 14.20
N ARG A 115 -11.53 16.91 14.79
CA ARG A 115 -12.70 16.61 15.64
C ARG A 115 -12.60 17.40 16.93
N ASP A 116 -13.74 17.85 17.45
CA ASP A 116 -13.79 18.63 18.68
C ASP A 116 -13.49 17.76 19.92
N GLU A 117 -12.95 18.39 20.96
CA GLU A 117 -12.56 17.70 22.20
C GLU A 117 -13.75 17.06 22.93
N GLU A 118 -14.96 17.62 22.78
CA GLU A 118 -16.15 17.06 23.40
C GLU A 118 -16.50 15.71 22.77
N GLN A 119 -16.50 15.63 21.43
CA GLN A 119 -16.71 14.40 20.67
C GLN A 119 -15.63 13.37 20.98
N ILE A 120 -14.36 13.79 21.05
CA ILE A 120 -13.25 12.88 21.40
C ILE A 120 -13.46 12.30 22.80
N ARG A 121 -13.84 13.14 23.79
CA ARG A 121 -14.15 12.69 25.15
C ARG A 121 -15.30 11.68 25.17
N VAL A 122 -16.37 11.94 24.39
CA VAL A 122 -17.50 11.00 24.28
C VAL A 122 -17.05 9.66 23.72
N VAL A 123 -16.22 9.64 22.67
CA VAL A 123 -15.67 8.40 22.11
C VAL A 123 -14.84 7.64 23.15
N GLU A 124 -13.94 8.34 23.83
CA GLU A 124 -13.09 7.74 24.87
C GLU A 124 -13.91 7.14 26.02
N GLU A 125 -14.81 7.93 26.62
CA GLU A 125 -15.64 7.51 27.74
C GLU A 125 -16.54 6.33 27.36
N TYR A 126 -17.18 6.38 26.19
CA TYR A 126 -18.02 5.30 25.69
C TYR A 126 -17.22 4.02 25.47
N CYS A 127 -16.07 4.09 24.80
CA CYS A 127 -15.25 2.92 24.53
C CYS A 127 -14.71 2.30 25.82
N LYS A 128 -14.29 3.11 26.79
CA LYS A 128 -13.83 2.61 28.09
C LYS A 128 -14.96 1.97 28.89
N ALA A 129 -16.13 2.61 28.95
CA ALA A 129 -17.29 2.08 29.68
C ALA A 129 -17.80 0.74 29.11
N ASN A 130 -17.61 0.50 27.81
CA ASN A 130 -18.05 -0.71 27.12
C ASN A 130 -16.93 -1.74 26.89
N GLY A 131 -15.72 -1.53 27.41
CA GLY A 131 -14.59 -2.46 27.23
C GLY A 131 -14.08 -2.55 25.78
N LEU A 132 -14.29 -1.51 24.97
CA LEU A 132 -13.84 -1.41 23.57
C LEU A 132 -12.51 -0.63 23.43
N PHE A 133 -12.00 -0.05 24.52
CA PHE A 133 -10.76 0.71 24.54
C PHE A 133 -9.55 -0.19 24.82
N TYR A 134 -8.62 -0.24 23.88
CA TYR A 134 -7.41 -1.04 23.96
C TYR A 134 -6.30 -0.31 24.68
N THR A 135 -5.57 -1.06 25.51
CA THR A 135 -4.31 -0.64 26.12
C THR A 135 -3.32 -1.79 25.98
N ALA A 136 -2.02 -1.49 25.97
CA ALA A 136 -0.99 -2.54 25.87
C ALA A 136 -1.03 -3.53 27.06
N ASP A 137 -1.56 -3.10 28.21
CA ASP A 137 -1.72 -3.91 29.41
C ASP A 137 -3.09 -4.63 29.46
N SER A 138 -3.96 -4.40 28.47
CA SER A 138 -5.24 -5.11 28.36
C SER A 138 -4.99 -6.60 28.18
N LYS A 139 -5.84 -7.42 28.79
CA LYS A 139 -5.81 -8.87 28.59
C LYS A 139 -6.06 -9.19 27.12
N ASP A 140 -5.18 -9.98 26.52
CA ASP A 140 -5.33 -10.50 25.16
C ASP A 140 -6.71 -11.19 24.99
N PRO A 141 -7.49 -10.85 23.95
CA PRO A 141 -8.72 -11.58 23.62
C PRO A 141 -8.47 -13.05 23.32
N ILE A 142 -9.53 -13.86 23.44
CA ILE A 142 -9.47 -15.28 23.06
C ILE A 142 -9.75 -15.37 21.57
N TYR A 143 -8.68 -15.52 20.78
CA TYR A 143 -8.75 -15.69 19.34
C TYR A 143 -8.92 -17.16 18.95
N THR A 144 -9.47 -17.40 17.76
CA THR A 144 -9.58 -18.75 17.18
C THR A 144 -8.21 -19.34 16.89
N ASP A 145 -7.29 -18.51 16.43
CA ASP A 145 -5.90 -18.87 16.15
C ASP A 145 -5.02 -17.61 16.26
N LEU A 146 -3.72 -17.81 16.41
CA LEU A 146 -2.74 -16.74 16.57
C LEU A 146 -1.68 -16.79 15.47
N VAL A 147 -1.29 -15.59 15.04
CA VAL A 147 -0.15 -15.35 14.16
C VAL A 147 0.71 -14.27 14.82
N GLU A 148 2.01 -14.51 14.93
CA GLU A 148 2.94 -13.52 15.46
C GLU A 148 3.81 -12.97 14.33
N ILE A 149 3.99 -11.64 14.32
CA ILE A 149 4.86 -10.93 13.36
C ILE A 149 5.79 -10.02 14.16
N ASP A 150 7.09 -10.32 14.10
CA ASP A 150 8.13 -9.47 14.66
C ASP A 150 8.50 -8.35 13.68
N LEU A 151 8.11 -7.12 14.02
CA LEU A 151 8.36 -5.93 13.22
C LEU A 151 9.86 -5.66 13.02
N ASN A 152 10.74 -6.13 13.93
CA ASN A 152 12.19 -5.94 13.81
C ASN A 152 12.79 -6.66 12.60
N THR A 153 12.10 -7.70 12.11
CA THR A 153 12.53 -8.52 10.97
C THR A 153 12.10 -7.97 9.62
N ILE A 154 11.29 -6.90 9.62
CA ILE A 154 10.80 -6.28 8.39
C ILE A 154 11.93 -5.46 7.77
N GLU A 155 12.11 -5.63 6.47
CA GLU A 155 13.00 -4.83 5.63
C GLU A 155 12.19 -4.16 4.51
N SER A 156 12.84 -3.35 3.66
CA SER A 156 12.17 -2.77 2.50
C SER A 156 11.80 -3.87 1.50
N ASN A 157 10.55 -3.90 1.08
CA ASN A 157 9.98 -4.97 0.26
C ASN A 157 9.16 -4.42 -0.91
N LEU A 158 9.06 -5.24 -1.95
CA LEU A 158 8.10 -5.11 -3.03
C LEU A 158 7.22 -6.36 -3.06
N SER A 159 6.14 -6.31 -3.85
CA SER A 159 5.34 -7.50 -4.16
C SER A 159 5.12 -7.62 -5.65
N GLY A 160 5.30 -8.81 -6.22
CA GLY A 160 5.11 -9.03 -7.64
C GLY A 160 5.82 -10.27 -8.19
N PRO A 161 5.91 -10.41 -9.52
CA PRO A 161 5.40 -9.47 -10.52
C PRO A 161 3.89 -9.57 -10.79
N LYS A 162 3.20 -10.59 -10.25
CA LYS A 162 1.80 -10.89 -10.62
C LYS A 162 0.80 -10.88 -9.46
N ARG A 163 1.25 -11.00 -8.20
CA ARG A 163 0.32 -11.11 -7.05
C ARG A 163 0.83 -10.33 -5.83
N PRO A 164 -0.08 -9.72 -5.03
CA PRO A 164 0.29 -8.93 -3.84
C PRO A 164 1.04 -9.70 -2.73
N GLN A 165 0.82 -11.01 -2.63
CA GLN A 165 1.46 -11.87 -1.63
C GLN A 165 2.85 -12.38 -2.02
N ASP A 166 3.28 -12.14 -3.27
CA ASP A 166 4.62 -12.52 -3.75
C ASP A 166 5.64 -11.49 -3.28
N LEU A 167 5.95 -11.50 -1.98
CA LEU A 167 6.88 -10.59 -1.32
C LEU A 167 8.33 -10.81 -1.80
N ILE A 168 9.01 -9.73 -2.14
CA ILE A 168 10.39 -9.70 -2.61
C ILE A 168 11.15 -8.62 -1.82
N PRO A 169 12.19 -8.99 -1.04
CA PRO A 169 13.10 -8.02 -0.45
C PRO A 169 13.71 -7.10 -1.51
N LEU A 170 13.80 -5.80 -1.23
CA LEU A 170 14.37 -4.83 -2.18
C LEU A 170 15.81 -5.20 -2.58
N SER A 171 16.59 -5.76 -1.65
CA SER A 171 17.94 -6.29 -1.85
C SER A 171 18.00 -7.40 -2.91
N ASP A 172 16.95 -8.20 -3.02
CA ASP A 172 16.87 -9.38 -3.90
C ASP A 172 16.11 -9.10 -5.20
N MET A 173 15.61 -7.86 -5.40
CA MET A 173 14.68 -7.53 -6.49
C MET A 173 15.23 -7.89 -7.88
N LYS A 174 16.52 -7.61 -8.13
CA LYS A 174 17.16 -7.94 -9.41
C LYS A 174 17.17 -9.44 -9.68
N ASP A 175 17.59 -10.23 -8.70
CA ASP A 175 17.69 -11.68 -8.84
C ASP A 175 16.31 -12.33 -8.93
N ALA A 176 15.33 -11.81 -8.16
CA ALA A 176 13.95 -12.24 -8.21
C ALA A 176 13.30 -11.93 -9.58
N PHE A 177 13.54 -10.75 -10.14
CA PHE A 177 13.10 -10.39 -11.49
C PHE A 177 13.72 -11.32 -12.53
N HIS A 178 15.04 -11.51 -12.49
CA HIS A 178 15.74 -12.39 -13.43
C HIS A 178 15.16 -13.81 -13.42
N LYS A 179 14.99 -14.37 -12.22
CA LYS A 179 14.38 -15.68 -12.03
C LYS A 179 12.94 -15.74 -12.55
N ALA A 180 12.15 -14.71 -12.32
CA ALA A 180 10.76 -14.65 -12.78
C ALA A 180 10.65 -14.58 -14.31
N VAL A 181 11.54 -13.87 -14.99
CA VAL A 181 11.57 -13.77 -16.45
C VAL A 181 11.77 -15.15 -17.09
N VAL A 182 12.75 -15.93 -16.60
CA VAL A 182 13.12 -17.23 -17.20
C VAL A 182 12.34 -18.43 -16.66
N ALA A 183 11.62 -18.27 -15.54
CA ALA A 183 10.81 -19.34 -14.99
C ALA A 183 9.63 -19.68 -15.93
N PRO A 184 9.19 -20.96 -15.97
CA PRO A 184 8.05 -21.38 -16.78
C PRO A 184 6.80 -20.52 -16.52
N VAL A 185 6.03 -20.26 -17.58
CA VAL A 185 4.81 -19.44 -17.50
C VAL A 185 3.92 -19.94 -16.36
N GLY A 186 3.66 -19.05 -15.40
CA GLY A 186 2.87 -19.37 -14.22
C GLY A 186 2.64 -18.14 -13.34
N THR A 187 2.28 -18.38 -12.08
CA THR A 187 2.04 -17.32 -11.10
C THR A 187 3.28 -16.49 -10.78
N GLN A 188 4.48 -17.07 -10.93
CA GLN A 188 5.76 -16.42 -10.64
C GLN A 188 6.73 -16.41 -11.84
N GLY A 189 6.33 -16.98 -12.99
CA GLY A 189 7.16 -17.08 -14.18
C GLY A 189 6.54 -16.45 -15.42
N LEU A 190 7.39 -15.89 -16.28
CA LEU A 190 7.01 -15.22 -17.53
C LEU A 190 7.31 -16.06 -18.78
N GLY A 191 8.19 -17.06 -18.68
CA GLY A 191 8.45 -18.03 -19.75
C GLY A 191 9.38 -17.56 -20.86
N PHE A 192 10.19 -16.52 -20.61
CA PHE A 192 11.22 -16.06 -21.53
C PHE A 192 12.52 -16.87 -21.36
N ASN A 193 13.50 -16.60 -22.22
CA ASN A 193 14.84 -17.19 -22.13
C ASN A 193 15.86 -16.15 -21.65
N GLU A 194 17.11 -16.58 -21.39
CA GLU A 194 18.18 -15.67 -20.94
C GLU A 194 18.50 -14.58 -21.97
N GLN A 195 18.28 -14.83 -23.27
CA GLN A 195 18.48 -13.84 -24.33
C GLN A 195 17.51 -12.65 -24.22
N GLU A 196 16.41 -12.79 -23.46
CA GLU A 196 15.48 -11.69 -23.20
C GLU A 196 16.18 -10.50 -22.56
N PHE A 197 17.19 -10.71 -21.71
CA PHE A 197 17.91 -9.63 -21.04
C PHE A 197 18.85 -8.84 -21.98
N ASP A 198 19.16 -9.39 -23.16
CA ASP A 198 19.95 -8.72 -24.17
C ASP A 198 19.10 -7.79 -25.05
N LYS A 199 17.76 -7.82 -24.93
CA LYS A 199 16.87 -6.95 -25.70
C LYS A 199 17.04 -5.49 -25.31
N GLU A 200 17.26 -4.68 -26.33
CA GLU A 200 17.36 -3.24 -26.27
C GLU A 200 16.60 -2.62 -27.45
N VAL A 201 15.71 -1.68 -27.15
CA VAL A 201 14.86 -1.02 -28.15
C VAL A 201 15.11 0.47 -28.07
N LYS A 202 15.47 1.06 -29.22
CA LYS A 202 15.59 2.51 -29.36
C LYS A 202 14.25 3.09 -29.77
N VAL A 203 13.81 4.13 -29.06
CA VAL A 203 12.57 4.85 -29.33
C VAL A 203 12.91 6.32 -29.48
N THR A 204 12.40 6.94 -30.54
CA THR A 204 12.48 8.39 -30.70
C THR A 204 11.24 9.00 -30.07
N LEU A 205 11.42 9.71 -28.96
CA LEU A 205 10.37 10.50 -28.33
C LEU A 205 10.58 11.96 -28.71
N GLU A 206 9.63 12.52 -29.46
CA GLU A 206 9.78 13.85 -30.08
C GLU A 206 11.09 13.93 -30.89
N ASP A 207 12.10 14.64 -30.38
CA ASP A 207 13.42 14.82 -31.02
C ASP A 207 14.57 14.11 -30.26
N LYS A 208 14.26 13.23 -29.31
CA LYS A 208 15.25 12.55 -28.46
C LYS A 208 15.20 11.04 -28.63
N GLU A 209 16.36 10.44 -28.87
CA GLU A 209 16.51 8.98 -28.87
C GLU A 209 16.68 8.49 -27.43
N VAL A 210 15.75 7.66 -26.96
CA VAL A 210 15.83 6.95 -25.69
C VAL A 210 15.98 5.45 -25.93
N THR A 211 16.55 4.75 -24.95
CA THR A 211 16.82 3.33 -25.03
C THR A 211 16.09 2.61 -23.91
N MET A 212 15.22 1.68 -24.26
CA MET A 212 14.51 0.80 -23.33
C MET A 212 15.11 -0.60 -23.36
N LYS A 213 15.23 -1.21 -22.18
CA LYS A 213 15.73 -2.58 -22.01
C LYS A 213 14.66 -3.45 -21.38
N THR A 214 14.83 -4.77 -21.44
CA THR A 214 14.02 -5.70 -20.67
C THR A 214 14.00 -5.31 -19.20
N GLY A 215 12.80 -5.19 -18.64
CA GLY A 215 12.56 -4.73 -17.27
C GLY A 215 12.49 -3.22 -17.11
N ALA A 216 12.60 -2.43 -18.18
CA ALA A 216 12.44 -0.98 -18.13
C ALA A 216 11.09 -0.60 -17.50
N ILE A 217 11.13 0.35 -16.58
CA ILE A 217 9.94 0.88 -15.91
C ILE A 217 9.21 1.78 -16.92
N ALA A 218 8.05 1.36 -17.41
CA ALA A 218 7.22 2.16 -18.31
C ALA A 218 6.25 3.07 -17.54
N ILE A 219 5.82 2.66 -16.35
CA ILE A 219 4.92 3.42 -15.48
C ILE A 219 5.53 3.52 -14.09
N ALA A 220 5.45 4.68 -13.46
CA ALA A 220 5.80 4.86 -12.05
C ALA A 220 4.74 5.77 -11.39
N ALA A 221 3.82 5.17 -10.64
CA ALA A 221 2.67 5.89 -10.08
C ALA A 221 2.68 5.90 -8.55
N ILE A 222 2.74 7.10 -7.95
CA ILE A 222 2.40 7.30 -6.53
C ILE A 222 0.87 7.43 -6.47
N THR A 223 0.20 6.32 -6.19
CA THR A 223 -1.27 6.20 -6.25
C THR A 223 -1.81 5.41 -5.05
N SER A 224 -3.10 5.10 -5.09
CA SER A 224 -3.86 4.34 -4.10
C SER A 224 -4.11 5.06 -2.77
N CYS A 225 -5.33 4.88 -2.24
CA CYS A 225 -5.64 5.29 -0.87
C CYS A 225 -4.82 4.53 0.19
N THR A 226 -4.28 3.34 -0.14
CA THR A 226 -3.44 2.52 0.73
C THR A 226 -2.22 3.30 1.25
N ASN A 227 -1.56 4.05 0.37
CA ASN A 227 -0.33 4.78 0.68
C ASN A 227 -0.55 6.30 0.71
N THR A 228 -1.43 6.85 -0.14
CA THR A 228 -1.62 8.31 -0.21
C THR A 228 -2.39 8.90 0.97
N SER A 229 -3.00 8.06 1.80
CA SER A 229 -3.55 8.47 3.11
C SER A 229 -2.47 8.59 4.20
N ASN A 230 -1.25 8.13 3.93
CA ASN A 230 -0.16 8.10 4.88
C ASN A 230 0.84 9.26 4.63
N PRO A 231 0.88 10.29 5.49
CA PRO A 231 1.78 11.42 5.29
C PRO A 231 3.25 11.04 5.43
N TYR A 232 3.61 9.98 6.17
CA TYR A 232 5.00 9.58 6.36
C TYR A 232 5.64 9.14 5.04
N VAL A 233 4.95 8.30 4.26
CA VAL A 233 5.48 7.81 2.97
C VAL A 233 5.47 8.88 1.90
N LEU A 234 4.50 9.81 1.92
CA LEU A 234 4.43 10.90 0.94
C LEU A 234 5.44 12.02 1.22
N ILE A 235 5.65 12.39 2.48
CA ILE A 235 6.77 13.27 2.87
C ILE A 235 8.10 12.57 2.56
N GLY A 236 8.21 11.28 2.87
CA GLY A 236 9.38 10.47 2.50
C GLY A 236 9.68 10.52 1.00
N ALA A 237 8.66 10.32 0.16
CA ALA A 237 8.79 10.41 -1.30
C ALA A 237 9.24 11.82 -1.74
N GLY A 238 8.66 12.88 -1.19
CA GLY A 238 9.08 14.26 -1.47
C GLY A 238 10.52 14.54 -1.05
N LEU A 239 10.96 14.01 0.10
CA LEU A 239 12.35 14.14 0.58
C LEU A 239 13.33 13.36 -0.31
N VAL A 240 12.96 12.18 -0.78
CA VAL A 240 13.73 11.42 -1.78
C VAL A 240 13.83 12.20 -3.08
N ALA A 241 12.71 12.76 -3.57
CA ALA A 241 12.70 13.59 -4.78
C ALA A 241 13.63 14.80 -4.65
N LYS A 242 13.55 15.51 -3.52
CA LYS A 242 14.45 16.62 -3.20
C LYS A 242 15.92 16.19 -3.25
N LYS A 243 16.27 15.09 -2.60
CA LYS A 243 17.65 14.58 -2.57
C LYS A 243 18.13 14.11 -3.94
N ALA A 244 17.25 13.55 -4.77
CA ALA A 244 17.56 13.14 -6.13
C ALA A 244 17.89 14.35 -7.01
N ILE A 245 17.07 15.40 -6.96
CA ILE A 245 17.31 16.66 -7.68
C ILE A 245 18.59 17.34 -7.19
N GLU A 246 18.82 17.44 -5.87
CA GLU A 246 20.06 18.00 -5.30
C GLU A 246 21.32 17.25 -5.76
N LYS A 247 21.17 15.99 -6.18
CA LYS A 247 22.25 15.14 -6.73
C LYS A 247 22.31 15.14 -8.25
N GLY A 248 21.45 15.90 -8.94
CA GLY A 248 21.40 15.97 -10.40
C GLY A 248 20.83 14.72 -11.07
N LEU A 249 20.05 13.90 -10.34
CA LEU A 249 19.36 12.74 -10.91
C LEU A 249 18.11 13.17 -11.67
N VAL A 250 17.78 12.42 -12.72
CA VAL A 250 16.60 12.62 -13.56
C VAL A 250 15.88 11.30 -13.78
N VAL A 251 14.57 11.36 -14.01
CA VAL A 251 13.78 10.19 -14.44
C VAL A 251 13.93 10.02 -15.96
N PRO A 252 14.11 8.79 -16.48
CA PRO A 252 14.14 8.57 -17.93
C PRO A 252 12.84 9.04 -18.60
N GLU A 253 12.95 9.65 -19.78
CA GLU A 253 11.81 10.32 -20.44
C GLU A 253 10.70 9.37 -20.89
N TYR A 254 11.01 8.08 -21.04
CA TYR A 254 10.01 7.06 -21.38
C TYR A 254 9.12 6.65 -20.19
N VAL A 255 9.45 7.06 -18.96
CA VAL A 255 8.68 6.66 -17.78
C VAL A 255 7.45 7.55 -17.63
N LYS A 256 6.26 6.94 -17.67
CA LYS A 256 5.02 7.64 -17.32
C LYS A 256 4.88 7.77 -15.82
N THR A 257 5.30 8.91 -15.28
CA THR A 257 5.18 9.26 -13.87
C THR A 257 3.82 9.86 -13.54
N SER A 258 3.30 9.60 -12.34
CA SER A 258 2.09 10.28 -11.85
C SER A 258 1.98 10.29 -10.33
N LEU A 259 1.41 11.36 -9.78
CA LEU A 259 0.96 11.44 -8.39
C LEU A 259 -0.57 11.58 -8.38
N ALA A 260 -1.27 10.65 -7.74
CA ALA A 260 -2.72 10.65 -7.62
C ALA A 260 -3.15 10.55 -6.15
N PRO A 261 -3.23 11.70 -5.44
CA PRO A 261 -3.57 11.71 -4.03
C PRO A 261 -5.02 11.31 -3.75
N GLY A 262 -5.26 10.65 -2.62
CA GLY A 262 -6.62 10.35 -2.15
C GLY A 262 -7.41 11.58 -1.67
N SER A 263 -6.74 12.71 -1.39
CA SER A 263 -7.39 13.95 -0.95
C SER A 263 -6.55 15.19 -1.22
N LYS A 264 -7.18 16.38 -1.16
CA LYS A 264 -6.49 17.68 -1.30
C LYS A 264 -5.53 18.01 -0.14
N VAL A 265 -5.72 17.38 1.03
CA VAL A 265 -4.84 17.57 2.19
C VAL A 265 -3.40 17.16 1.87
N VAL A 266 -3.24 16.13 1.02
CA VAL A 266 -1.93 15.68 0.55
C VAL A 266 -1.17 16.79 -0.16
N THR A 267 -1.81 17.37 -1.18
CA THR A 267 -1.23 18.46 -1.95
C THR A 267 -0.92 19.65 -1.04
N GLU A 268 -1.82 19.98 -0.11
CA GLU A 268 -1.63 21.11 0.80
C GLU A 268 -0.37 20.96 1.69
N TYR A 269 -0.11 19.79 2.28
CA TYR A 269 1.10 19.63 3.09
C TYR A 269 2.38 19.47 2.25
N LEU A 270 2.29 18.92 1.03
CA LEU A 270 3.43 18.85 0.10
C LEU A 270 3.83 20.25 -0.38
N ASP A 271 2.84 21.11 -0.66
CA ASP A 271 3.06 22.51 -1.04
C ASP A 271 3.66 23.30 0.13
N LYS A 272 3.07 23.19 1.32
CA LYS A 272 3.55 23.90 2.53
C LYS A 272 4.95 23.47 2.96
N SER A 273 5.33 22.21 2.70
CA SER A 273 6.69 21.72 2.96
C SER A 273 7.68 22.06 1.84
N GLY A 274 7.22 22.63 0.73
CA GLY A 274 8.03 22.93 -0.45
C GLY A 274 8.49 21.68 -1.22
N LEU A 275 7.86 20.52 -0.98
CA LEU A 275 8.25 19.25 -1.58
C LEU A 275 7.62 19.03 -2.96
N THR A 276 6.46 19.64 -3.24
CA THR A 276 5.79 19.54 -4.56
C THR A 276 6.71 19.91 -5.70
N THR A 277 7.50 20.99 -5.57
CA THR A 277 8.43 21.43 -6.62
C THR A 277 9.41 20.33 -7.04
N TYR A 278 9.91 19.53 -6.09
CA TYR A 278 10.86 18.46 -6.40
C TYR A 278 10.18 17.23 -7.00
N LEU A 279 8.96 16.92 -6.58
CA LEU A 279 8.15 15.86 -7.18
C LEU A 279 7.81 16.21 -8.64
N ASP A 280 7.39 17.45 -8.90
CA ASP A 280 7.07 17.93 -10.25
C ASP A 280 8.28 17.88 -11.19
N GLN A 281 9.49 18.22 -10.69
CA GLN A 281 10.73 18.14 -11.46
C GLN A 281 11.10 16.71 -11.87
N LEU A 282 10.70 15.71 -11.08
CA LEU A 282 10.85 14.29 -11.42
C LEU A 282 9.62 13.74 -12.18
N GLY A 283 8.67 14.59 -12.55
CA GLY A 283 7.46 14.22 -13.31
C GLY A 283 6.31 13.67 -12.46
N PHE A 284 6.42 13.62 -11.13
CA PHE A 284 5.36 13.18 -10.22
C PHE A 284 4.35 14.30 -9.93
N GLN A 285 3.82 14.88 -11.00
CA GLN A 285 2.80 15.92 -10.94
C GLN A 285 1.47 15.34 -10.46
N THR A 286 0.68 16.17 -9.77
CA THR A 286 -0.68 15.78 -9.37
C THR A 286 -1.57 15.66 -10.60
N VAL A 287 -1.91 14.44 -10.99
CA VAL A 287 -2.73 14.16 -12.19
C VAL A 287 -4.24 14.10 -11.87
N GLY A 288 -4.61 13.94 -10.61
CA GLY A 288 -6.00 13.90 -10.18
C GLY A 288 -6.17 13.37 -8.76
N TYR A 289 -7.38 13.54 -8.22
CA TYR A 289 -7.76 13.03 -6.90
C TYR A 289 -8.69 11.84 -7.05
N GLY A 290 -8.16 10.62 -6.95
CA GLY A 290 -8.93 9.39 -7.16
C GLY A 290 -8.05 8.17 -7.41
N CYS A 291 -8.69 7.04 -7.72
CA CYS A 291 -8.01 5.75 -7.78
C CYS A 291 -6.97 5.62 -8.91
N THR A 292 -7.21 6.21 -10.09
CA THR A 292 -6.27 6.25 -11.23
C THR A 292 -5.60 4.89 -11.52
N THR A 293 -4.26 4.83 -11.60
CA THR A 293 -3.46 3.63 -11.87
C THR A 293 -3.76 2.47 -10.91
N CYS A 294 -4.17 2.74 -9.66
CA CYS A 294 -4.49 1.70 -8.68
C CYS A 294 -5.60 0.73 -9.14
N ILE A 295 -6.53 1.21 -9.97
CA ILE A 295 -7.63 0.40 -10.51
C ILE A 295 -7.46 0.09 -12.01
N GLY A 296 -6.24 0.27 -12.53
CA GLY A 296 -5.94 0.07 -13.96
C GLY A 296 -6.27 1.26 -14.85
N ASN A 297 -6.76 2.38 -14.30
CA ASN A 297 -6.95 3.63 -15.06
C ASN A 297 -5.61 4.38 -15.18
N SER A 298 -4.61 3.72 -15.77
CA SER A 298 -3.27 4.27 -16.00
C SER A 298 -3.19 5.19 -17.21
N GLY A 299 -4.14 5.09 -18.14
CA GLY A 299 -4.12 5.79 -19.44
C GLY A 299 -2.99 5.30 -20.37
N PRO A 300 -2.94 5.79 -21.62
CA PRO A 300 -1.98 5.30 -22.62
C PRO A 300 -0.55 5.75 -22.33
N LEU A 301 0.44 5.00 -22.80
CA LEU A 301 1.81 5.50 -22.91
C LEU A 301 1.90 6.45 -24.14
N ALA A 302 3.06 7.06 -24.37
CA ALA A 302 3.26 7.77 -25.64
C ALA A 302 3.11 6.76 -26.81
N PRO A 303 2.43 7.11 -27.91
CA PRO A 303 2.19 6.19 -29.03
C PRO A 303 3.46 5.52 -29.55
N GLU A 304 4.57 6.26 -29.60
CA GLU A 304 5.88 5.79 -30.03
C GLU A 304 6.43 4.69 -29.09
N LEU A 305 6.14 4.78 -27.79
CA LEU A 305 6.49 3.74 -26.81
C LEU A 305 5.61 2.51 -26.97
N GLU A 306 4.29 2.68 -27.13
CA GLU A 306 3.36 1.56 -27.30
C GLU A 306 3.71 0.76 -28.56
N GLU A 307 3.96 1.46 -29.67
CA GLU A 307 4.38 0.85 -30.94
C GLU A 307 5.72 0.13 -30.78
N ALA A 308 6.72 0.77 -30.17
CA ALA A 308 8.04 0.17 -29.99
C ALA A 308 8.01 -1.05 -29.06
N ILE A 309 7.26 -1.00 -27.95
CA ILE A 309 7.09 -2.11 -27.02
C ILE A 309 6.42 -3.29 -27.74
N ALA A 310 5.33 -3.03 -28.46
CA ALA A 310 4.56 -4.07 -29.16
C ALA A 310 5.34 -4.68 -30.34
N ALA A 311 6.00 -3.86 -31.15
CA ALA A 311 6.73 -4.31 -32.33
C ALA A 311 7.96 -5.18 -32.00
N ASN A 312 8.55 -4.97 -30.82
CA ASN A 312 9.76 -5.68 -30.38
C ASN A 312 9.48 -6.75 -29.31
N ASP A 313 8.23 -6.94 -28.91
CA ASP A 313 7.84 -7.81 -27.80
C ASP A 313 8.71 -7.54 -26.56
N LEU A 314 8.84 -6.25 -26.19
CA LEU A 314 9.71 -5.81 -25.11
C LEU A 314 9.02 -5.98 -23.77
N LEU A 315 9.61 -6.79 -22.88
CA LEU A 315 9.13 -6.90 -21.51
C LEU A 315 9.43 -5.63 -20.70
N VAL A 316 8.38 -4.90 -20.31
CA VAL A 316 8.44 -3.70 -19.46
C VAL A 316 7.75 -3.91 -18.11
N THR A 317 8.01 -3.02 -17.15
CA THR A 317 7.44 -3.06 -15.79
C THR A 317 6.66 -1.78 -15.45
N SER A 318 5.85 -1.82 -14.39
CA SER A 318 4.99 -0.75 -13.89
C SER A 318 4.98 -0.67 -12.38
#